data_AF-A0A7S4MVR0-F1
#
_entry.id   AF-A0A7S4MVR0-F1
#
_cell.length_a   1.000
_cell.length_b   1.000
_cell.length_c   1.000
_cell.angle_alpha   90.00
_cell.angle_beta   90.00
_cell.angle_gamma   90.00
#
_symmetry.space_group_name_H-M   'P 1'
#
loop_
_entity.id
_entity.type
_entity.pdbx_description
1 polymer ?
#
loop_
_entity_poly.entity_id
_entity_poly.type
_entity_poly.pdbx_seq_one_letter_code
_entity_poly.pdbx_strand_id
1 'polypeptide(L)'
;ARRGGGGRARGAVRVVQRAVLLERGVGGEVVHGALCVSYSGQCFSSEAWGGRSANRGQCAQACRLPYGLIDNGELTYLGDVSYLLSPQDLCGLDHVPRLVRSGVACLKIEGRLKDAAY
;
A
#
# COMPACT_ATOMS: atom_id res chain seq x y z
N ALA A 1 31.19 -4.83 28.06
CA ALA A 1 31.15 -3.43 28.53
C ALA A 1 31.34 -2.47 27.35
N ARG A 2 30.26 -1.86 26.84
CA ARG A 2 30.19 -0.48 26.32
C ARG A 2 28.74 -0.03 26.51
N ARG A 3 28.55 0.96 27.39
CA ARG A 3 27.29 1.68 27.61
C ARG A 3 27.17 2.79 26.56
N GLY A 4 25.95 3.07 26.13
CA GLY A 4 25.55 4.26 25.37
C GLY A 4 24.24 3.91 24.67
N GLY A 5 23.13 4.60 24.85
CA GLY A 5 22.81 5.89 25.45
C GLY A 5 21.39 6.18 24.96
N GLY A 6 20.52 6.70 25.83
CA GLY A 6 19.10 6.84 25.57
C GLY A 6 18.78 7.58 24.27
N GLY A 7 18.05 6.92 23.38
CA GLY A 7 17.39 7.52 22.23
C GLY A 7 15.88 7.35 22.39
N ARG A 8 15.23 8.38 22.93
CA ARG A 8 13.77 8.53 22.99
C ARG A 8 13.17 8.09 21.64
N ALA A 9 12.32 7.06 21.63
CA ALA A 9 11.61 6.60 20.44
C ALA A 9 10.84 7.78 19.84
N ARG A 10 11.44 8.43 18.83
CA ARG A 10 10.85 9.57 18.15
C ARG A 10 9.89 9.03 17.10
N GLY A 11 8.61 9.25 17.37
CA GLY A 11 7.57 9.32 16.36
C GLY A 11 7.08 7.97 15.87
N ALA A 12 6.07 7.42 16.55
CA ALA A 12 5.07 6.65 15.82
C ALA A 12 4.56 7.57 14.70
N VAL A 13 4.76 7.17 13.44
CA VAL A 13 4.14 7.83 12.30
C VAL A 13 2.63 7.69 12.50
N ARG A 14 2.01 8.72 13.07
CA ARG A 14 0.55 8.86 13.07
C ARG A 14 0.16 9.09 11.62
N VAL A 15 -0.18 8.01 10.93
CA VAL A 15 -0.87 8.09 9.64
C VAL A 15 -2.17 8.87 9.91
N VAL A 16 -2.20 10.12 9.45
CA VAL A 16 -3.31 11.03 9.64
C VAL A 16 -4.51 10.46 8.89
N GLN A 17 -5.46 9.88 9.62
CA GLN A 17 -6.64 9.20 9.08
C GLN A 17 -7.75 10.13 8.56
N ARG A 18 -7.51 11.43 8.35
CA ARG A 18 -8.55 12.33 7.82
C ARG A 18 -7.99 13.56 7.11
N ALA A 19 -8.24 13.62 5.80
CA ALA A 19 -8.35 14.87 5.06
C ALA A 19 -9.73 14.87 4.39
N VAL A 20 -10.64 15.68 4.93
CA VAL A 20 -11.91 16.05 4.30
C VAL A 20 -11.79 17.52 3.98
N LEU A 21 -11.93 17.88 2.71
CA LEU A 21 -12.35 19.22 2.30
C LEU A 21 -13.25 19.07 1.08
N LEU A 22 -14.52 19.41 1.30
CA LEU A 22 -15.53 19.61 0.27
C LEU A 22 -15.63 21.11 0.07
N GLU A 23 -15.34 21.60 -1.13
CA GLU A 23 -16.30 22.25 -2.02
C GLU A 23 -15.56 22.88 -3.21
N ARG A 24 -15.80 22.31 -4.41
CA ARG A 24 -15.89 22.90 -5.77
C ARG A 24 -15.47 21.87 -6.84
N GLY A 25 -16.40 21.54 -7.74
CA GLY A 25 -16.13 21.15 -9.14
C GLY A 25 -15.12 20.03 -9.44
N VAL A 26 -15.36 18.84 -8.87
CA VAL A 26 -14.88 17.49 -9.27
C VAL A 26 -13.56 17.37 -10.05
N GLY A 27 -12.47 17.27 -9.28
CA GLY A 27 -11.23 16.57 -9.63
C GLY A 27 -10.54 16.15 -8.34
N GLY A 28 -10.60 14.86 -7.98
CA GLY A 28 -9.92 14.33 -6.79
C GLY A 28 -8.59 13.69 -7.18
N GLU A 29 -7.50 14.00 -6.47
CA GLU A 29 -6.21 13.35 -6.67
C GLU A 29 -5.92 12.35 -5.54
N VAL A 30 -5.50 11.14 -5.91
CA VAL A 30 -5.20 10.05 -4.96
C VAL A 30 -3.70 10.04 -4.69
N VAL A 31 -3.30 10.36 -3.45
CA VAL A 31 -1.91 10.18 -2.99
C VAL A 31 -1.80 8.74 -2.52
N HIS A 32 -1.31 7.88 -3.41
CA HIS A 32 -1.34 6.43 -3.22
C HIS A 32 -0.50 5.95 -2.02
N GLY A 33 -1.02 4.90 -1.39
CA GLY A 33 -0.30 3.96 -0.54
C GLY A 33 -0.23 2.57 -1.16
N ALA A 34 -0.81 1.55 -0.48
CA ALA A 34 -0.77 0.16 -0.93
C ALA A 34 -1.40 -0.01 -2.32
N LEU A 35 -0.58 -0.29 -3.34
CA LEU A 35 -1.05 -0.56 -4.68
C LEU A 35 -1.78 -1.91 -4.76
N CYS A 36 -2.87 -1.94 -5.54
CA CYS A 36 -3.67 -3.13 -5.79
C CYS A 36 -3.26 -3.78 -7.12
N VAL A 37 -3.20 -5.11 -7.12
CA VAL A 37 -3.24 -5.89 -8.36
C VAL A 37 -4.71 -6.11 -8.71
N SER A 38 -5.12 -5.56 -9.84
CA SER A 38 -6.49 -5.67 -10.32
C SER A 38 -6.50 -5.62 -11.85
N TYR A 39 -7.53 -6.20 -12.43
CA TYR A 39 -7.83 -6.07 -13.85
C TYR A 39 -9.03 -5.16 -14.01
N SER A 40 -8.88 -4.03 -14.71
CA SER A 40 -9.94 -3.02 -14.87
C SER A 40 -10.55 -2.56 -13.53
N GLY A 41 -9.72 -2.40 -12.50
CA GLY A 41 -10.16 -2.01 -11.16
C GLY A 41 -10.83 -3.12 -10.33
N GLN A 42 -10.96 -4.33 -10.87
CA GLN A 42 -11.56 -5.47 -10.17
C GLN A 42 -10.49 -6.45 -9.68
N CYS A 43 -10.58 -6.82 -8.40
CA CYS A 43 -9.68 -7.79 -7.78
C CYS A 43 -10.46 -9.06 -7.40
N PHE A 44 -10.08 -10.20 -7.99
CA PHE A 44 -10.66 -11.52 -7.71
C PHE A 44 -9.76 -12.40 -6.84
N SER A 45 -8.47 -12.08 -6.73
CA SER A 45 -7.50 -12.92 -6.01
C SER A 45 -7.93 -13.16 -4.56
N SER A 46 -8.29 -12.11 -3.82
CA SER A 46 -8.69 -12.25 -2.42
C SER A 46 -9.91 -13.17 -2.22
N GLU A 47 -10.86 -13.16 -3.17
CA GLU A 47 -12.04 -14.03 -3.12
C GLU A 47 -11.67 -15.47 -3.49
N ALA A 48 -10.87 -15.65 -4.55
CA ALA A 48 -10.43 -16.96 -5.01
C ALA A 48 -9.61 -17.73 -3.95
N TRP A 49 -8.73 -17.04 -3.22
CA TRP A 49 -7.84 -17.69 -2.24
C TRP A 49 -8.46 -17.84 -0.84
N GLY A 50 -9.34 -16.92 -0.44
CA GLY A 50 -9.79 -16.83 0.96
C GLY A 50 -11.27 -16.50 1.16
N GLY A 51 -12.08 -16.51 0.09
CA GLY A 51 -13.52 -16.23 0.15
C GLY A 51 -13.88 -14.78 0.52
N ARG A 52 -12.90 -13.88 0.56
CA ARG A 52 -13.07 -12.48 0.98
C ARG A 52 -12.99 -11.55 -0.21
N SER A 53 -14.10 -10.93 -0.60
CA SER A 53 -14.13 -10.08 -1.79
C SER A 53 -13.48 -8.72 -1.55
N ALA A 54 -12.38 -8.46 -2.26
CA ALA A 54 -11.73 -7.15 -2.26
C ALA A 54 -12.64 -6.05 -2.81
N ASN A 55 -13.47 -6.38 -3.81
CA ASN A 55 -14.43 -5.46 -4.41
C ASN A 55 -15.57 -5.06 -3.44
N ARG A 56 -15.76 -5.82 -2.34
CA ARG A 56 -16.70 -5.51 -1.24
C ARG A 56 -16.00 -4.99 0.02
N GLY A 57 -14.75 -4.52 -0.11
CA GLY A 57 -13.99 -3.97 1.03
C GLY A 57 -13.47 -5.01 2.03
N GLN A 58 -13.51 -6.31 1.69
CA GLN A 58 -13.09 -7.38 2.59
C GLN A 58 -11.67 -7.90 2.29
N CYS A 59 -10.89 -7.19 1.47
CA CYS A 59 -9.59 -7.62 0.95
C CYS A 59 -8.69 -8.25 2.03
N ALA A 60 -8.27 -9.49 1.78
CA ALA A 60 -7.36 -10.25 2.64
C ALA A 60 -5.88 -10.07 2.26
N GLN A 61 -5.59 -9.25 1.24
CA GLN A 61 -4.25 -9.00 0.72
C GLN A 61 -3.53 -10.26 0.21
N ALA A 62 -4.26 -11.18 -0.44
CA ALA A 62 -3.71 -12.43 -0.98
C ALA A 62 -2.49 -12.19 -1.90
N CYS A 63 -2.52 -11.16 -2.75
CA CYS A 63 -1.39 -10.81 -3.63
C CYS A 63 -0.06 -10.50 -2.91
N ARG A 64 -0.08 -10.33 -1.57
CA ARG A 64 1.11 -10.04 -0.76
C ARG A 64 1.68 -11.26 -0.05
N LEU A 65 1.09 -12.42 -0.27
CA LEU A 65 1.64 -13.68 0.21
C LEU A 65 2.88 -14.08 -0.63
N PRO A 66 3.77 -14.91 -0.09
CA PRO A 66 4.86 -15.45 -0.87
C PRO A 66 4.31 -16.42 -1.93
N TYR A 67 4.82 -16.32 -3.15
CA TYR A 67 4.42 -17.15 -4.29
C TYR A 67 5.66 -17.70 -5.01
N GLY A 68 5.57 -18.95 -5.45
CA GLY A 68 6.48 -19.52 -6.45
C GLY A 68 5.91 -19.35 -7.86
N LEU A 69 6.79 -19.36 -8.86
CA LEU A 69 6.41 -19.38 -10.27
C LEU A 69 6.47 -20.81 -10.80
N ILE A 70 5.36 -21.29 -11.35
CA ILE A 70 5.33 -22.54 -12.10
C ILE A 70 5.37 -22.18 -13.58
N ASP A 71 6.40 -22.64 -14.29
CA ASP A 71 6.54 -22.48 -15.73
C ASP A 71 6.58 -23.87 -16.37
N ASN A 72 5.73 -24.11 -17.37
CA ASN A 72 5.58 -25.42 -18.03
C ASN A 72 5.42 -26.63 -17.08
N GLY A 73 4.82 -26.42 -15.91
CA GLY A 73 4.59 -27.46 -14.90
C GLY A 73 5.73 -27.66 -13.90
N GLU A 74 6.85 -26.96 -14.04
CA GLU A 74 7.98 -27.02 -13.12
C GLU A 74 8.11 -25.75 -12.28
N LEU A 75 8.53 -25.90 -11.02
CA LEU A 75 8.80 -24.76 -10.14
C LEU A 75 10.08 -24.05 -10.60
N THR A 76 9.94 -22.80 -11.00
CA THR A 76 11.06 -21.95 -11.40
C THR A 76 11.80 -21.43 -10.17
N TYR A 77 13.13 -21.58 -10.16
CA TYR A 77 13.98 -20.96 -9.14
C TYR A 77 14.17 -19.48 -9.43
N LEU A 78 13.78 -18.63 -8.48
CA LEU A 78 13.79 -17.17 -8.62
C LEU A 78 14.77 -16.47 -7.67
N GLY A 79 15.71 -17.22 -7.07
CA GLY A 79 16.60 -16.70 -6.04
C GLY A 79 15.84 -16.22 -4.80
N ASP A 80 16.14 -15.01 -4.34
CA ASP A 80 15.53 -14.41 -3.14
C ASP A 80 14.14 -13.75 -3.40
N VAL A 81 13.60 -13.86 -4.61
CA VAL A 81 12.31 -13.28 -4.96
C VAL A 81 11.17 -14.13 -4.40
N SER A 82 10.50 -13.62 -3.36
CA SER A 82 9.39 -14.33 -2.68
C SER A 82 8.00 -13.74 -2.98
N TYR A 83 7.88 -12.46 -3.32
CA TYR A 83 6.60 -11.74 -3.38
C TYR A 83 6.18 -11.34 -4.81
N LEU A 84 5.99 -12.33 -5.67
CA LEU A 84 5.81 -12.12 -7.12
C LEU A 84 4.62 -11.24 -7.50
N LEU A 85 3.54 -11.30 -6.73
CA LEU A 85 2.31 -10.55 -6.99
C LEU A 85 2.19 -9.28 -6.14
N SER A 86 3.17 -8.99 -5.26
CA SER A 86 3.08 -7.83 -4.38
C SER A 86 3.66 -6.61 -5.09
N PRO A 87 2.84 -5.62 -5.49
CA PRO A 87 3.39 -4.36 -5.97
C PRO A 87 4.11 -3.66 -4.81
N GLN A 88 5.19 -2.94 -5.14
CA GLN A 88 5.84 -2.06 -4.19
C GLN A 88 4.87 -0.95 -3.79
N ASP A 89 4.83 -0.61 -2.50
CA ASP A 89 3.99 0.48 -2.05
C ASP A 89 4.55 1.81 -2.54
N LEU A 90 3.68 2.69 -3.03
CA LEU A 90 4.07 4.04 -3.41
C LEU A 90 4.07 4.93 -2.16
N CYS A 91 5.18 5.63 -1.90
CA CYS A 91 5.24 6.67 -0.88
C CYS A 91 5.16 8.04 -1.56
N GLY A 92 3.95 8.61 -1.61
CA GLY A 92 3.72 9.93 -2.21
C GLY A 92 3.89 11.12 -1.26
N LEU A 93 4.39 10.89 -0.04
CA LEU A 93 4.36 11.89 1.04
C LEU A 93 5.08 13.20 0.66
N ASP A 94 6.25 13.10 0.04
CA ASP A 94 7.05 14.27 -0.37
C ASP A 94 6.37 15.11 -1.45
N HIS A 95 5.40 14.54 -2.18
CA HIS A 95 4.65 15.24 -3.21
C HIS A 95 3.40 15.94 -2.68
N VAL A 96 2.94 15.61 -1.47
CA VAL A 96 1.72 16.20 -0.88
C VAL A 96 1.74 17.73 -0.89
N PRO A 97 2.84 18.44 -0.53
CA PRO A 97 2.85 19.91 -0.58
C PRO A 97 2.63 20.47 -1.98
N ARG A 98 3.10 19.77 -3.03
CA ARG A 98 2.90 20.18 -4.42
C ARG A 98 1.45 19.97 -4.85
N LEU A 99 0.82 18.86 -4.43
CA LEU A 99 -0.57 18.54 -4.75
C LEU A 99 -1.54 19.50 -4.04
N VAL A 100 -1.25 19.90 -2.80
CA VAL A 100 -2.04 20.94 -2.12
C VAL A 100 -1.99 22.27 -2.88
N ARG A 101 -0.82 22.63 -3.42
CA ARG A 101 -0.64 23.88 -4.19
C ARG A 101 -1.29 23.84 -5.59
N SER A 102 -1.58 22.67 -6.15
CA SER A 102 -2.27 22.59 -7.45
C SER A 102 -3.77 22.90 -7.36
N GLY A 103 -4.31 23.08 -6.16
CA GLY A 103 -5.71 23.46 -5.95
C GLY A 103 -6.68 22.28 -5.96
N VAL A 104 -6.19 21.06 -5.73
CA VAL A 104 -7.05 19.88 -5.55
C VAL A 104 -8.05 20.09 -4.43
N ALA A 105 -9.30 19.68 -4.65
CA ALA A 105 -10.35 19.81 -3.66
C ALA A 105 -10.17 18.83 -2.50
N CYS A 106 -9.72 17.60 -2.80
CA CYS A 106 -9.51 16.55 -1.82
C CYS A 106 -8.30 15.69 -2.17
N LEU A 107 -7.66 15.17 -1.12
CA LEU A 107 -6.62 14.16 -1.22
C LEU A 107 -7.07 12.91 -0.48
N LYS A 108 -7.05 11.77 -1.18
CA LYS A 108 -7.19 10.47 -0.55
C LYS A 108 -5.80 9.93 -0.25
N ILE A 109 -5.50 9.69 1.03
CA ILE A 109 -4.26 9.07 1.49
C ILE A 109 -4.61 7.67 1.98
N GLU A 110 -4.04 6.65 1.35
CA GLU A 110 -4.11 5.28 1.84
C GLU A 110 -2.74 4.87 2.35
N GLY A 111 -2.69 4.03 3.38
CA GLY A 111 -1.43 3.60 3.97
C GLY A 111 -1.62 2.31 4.75
N ARG A 112 -0.53 1.57 4.93
CA ARG A 112 -0.48 0.39 5.80
C ARG A 112 0.39 0.73 7.01
N LEU A 113 0.00 0.21 8.17
CA LEU A 113 0.90 0.18 9.32
C LEU A 113 2.08 -0.72 8.98
N LYS A 114 3.28 -0.16 9.08
CA LYS A 114 4.55 -0.88 8.91
C LYS A 114 5.42 -0.59 10.12
N ASP A 115 6.33 -1.51 10.41
CA ASP A 115 7.38 -1.24 11.38
C ASP A 115 8.40 -0.25 10.81
N ALA A 116 9.30 0.20 11.68
CA ALA A 116 10.35 1.15 11.31
C ALA A 116 11.52 0.52 10.52
N ALA A 117 11.54 -0.81 10.40
CA ALA A 117 12.60 -1.53 9.70
C ALA A 117 12.28 -1.72 8.20
N TYR A 118 11.03 -1.50 7.82
CA TYR A 118 10.58 -1.40 6.43
C TYR A 118 11.09 -0.13 5.75
#